data_AF-A0A350NZK6-F1
#
_entry.id   AF-A0A350NZK6-F1
#
_cell.length_a   1.000
_cell.length_b   1.000
_cell.length_c   1.000
_cell.angle_alpha   90.00
_cell.angle_beta   90.00
_cell.angle_gamma   90.00
#
_symmetry.space_group_name_H-M   'P 1'
#
loop_
_entity.id
_entity.type
_entity.pdbx_description
1 polymer ?
#
loop_
_entity_poly.entity_id
_entity_poly.type
_entity_poly.pdbx_seq_one_letter_code
_entity_poly.pdbx_strand_id
1 'polypeptide(L)'
;MQQEQLVKNEAEQETVSFEIDDDQSQEVEVSEKVEAAQEEPEEKTSTIVQEEDSSELENYSENVQKRINQLTAKRKQALEEAEAAYTYAQQVQQQNEEMKQRIAQLDQGYIAEYDGRVESQAAAAKRMLQEAYDNGDMEKMAQAQEVISGLAIEKERLRIQKNRQQRQAEAPAQQQIPQQVAQPQQQELDPKL
;
A
#
# COMPACT_ATOMS: atom_id res chain seq x y z
N MET A 1 -4.30 -16.12 60.39
CA MET A 1 -4.49 -14.71 59.99
C MET A 1 -3.26 -13.92 60.40
N GLN A 2 -2.38 -13.66 59.45
CA GLN A 2 -1.53 -12.46 59.42
C GLN A 2 -1.01 -12.39 57.99
N GLN A 3 -1.79 -11.63 57.22
CA GLN A 3 -1.55 -11.24 55.85
C GLN A 3 -0.87 -9.87 55.92
N GLU A 4 -0.17 -9.53 54.85
CA GLU A 4 0.26 -8.19 54.44
C GLU A 4 1.66 -7.71 54.81
N GLN A 5 2.26 -7.13 53.76
CA GLN A 5 3.47 -6.30 53.69
C GLN A 5 4.79 -7.04 53.56
N LEU A 6 5.20 -7.29 52.31
CA LEU A 6 6.42 -6.68 51.72
C LEU A 6 6.81 -7.37 50.40
N VAL A 7 5.99 -7.24 49.35
CA VAL A 7 6.45 -7.34 47.95
C VAL A 7 5.55 -6.45 47.10
N LYS A 8 5.92 -5.19 46.89
CA LYS A 8 5.39 -4.35 45.80
C LYS A 8 6.30 -3.14 45.58
N ASN A 9 7.32 -3.39 44.78
CA ASN A 9 8.15 -2.50 43.96
C ASN A 9 8.86 -3.53 43.05
N GLU A 10 8.86 -3.48 41.73
CA GLU A 10 8.94 -2.34 40.83
C GLU A 10 8.71 -2.96 39.44
N ALA A 11 7.61 -2.62 38.79
CA ALA A 11 7.37 -2.93 37.39
C ALA A 11 6.75 -1.68 36.78
N GLU A 12 7.59 -0.65 36.68
CA GLU A 12 7.32 0.53 35.88
C GLU A 12 7.29 0.09 34.41
N GLN A 13 6.10 -0.30 33.95
CA GLN A 13 5.79 -0.25 32.54
C GLN A 13 5.59 1.23 32.20
N GLU A 14 6.62 1.83 31.63
CA GLU A 14 6.57 3.16 31.02
C GLU A 14 5.65 3.08 29.78
N THR A 15 4.36 3.28 29.99
CA THR A 15 3.40 3.52 28.92
C THR A 15 3.60 4.94 28.43
N VAL A 16 4.28 5.10 27.29
CA VAL A 16 4.35 6.38 26.59
C VAL A 16 2.96 6.64 25.96
N SER A 17 2.13 7.39 26.66
CA SER A 17 0.91 8.00 26.11
C SER A 17 1.31 9.20 25.26
N PHE A 18 1.03 9.13 23.95
CA PHE A 18 1.00 10.31 23.10
C PHE A 18 -0.39 10.96 23.23
N GLU A 19 -0.45 12.08 23.94
CA GLU A 19 -1.56 13.03 23.82
C GLU A 19 -1.32 13.85 22.55
N ILE A 20 -2.10 13.55 21.51
CA ILE A 20 -2.27 14.45 20.38
C ILE A 20 -3.35 15.46 20.78
N ASP A 21 -2.90 16.68 21.01
CA ASP A 21 -3.72 17.87 21.14
C ASP A 21 -4.20 18.25 19.73
N ASP A 22 -5.41 17.81 19.37
CA ASP A 22 -6.06 18.17 18.09
C ASP A 22 -7.14 19.20 18.35
N ASP A 23 -6.71 20.41 18.72
CA ASP A 23 -7.54 21.60 18.72
C ASP A 23 -7.46 22.26 17.33
N GLN A 24 -8.11 21.64 16.33
CA GLN A 24 -8.65 22.36 15.17
C GLN A 24 -10.02 21.80 14.78
N SER A 25 -11.04 22.45 15.34
CA SER A 25 -12.41 22.37 14.90
C SER A 25 -12.54 22.83 13.45
N GLN A 26 -12.84 21.91 12.53
CA GLN A 26 -13.60 22.22 11.31
C GLN A 26 -14.66 21.15 11.10
N GLU A 27 -15.83 21.45 11.65
CA GLU A 27 -17.10 20.83 11.32
C GLU A 27 -17.41 21.13 9.84
N VAL A 28 -17.20 20.15 8.97
CA VAL A 28 -17.66 20.20 7.58
C VAL A 28 -19.02 19.50 7.54
N GLU A 29 -20.05 20.31 7.55
CA GLU A 29 -21.44 19.92 7.32
C GLU A 29 -21.58 19.34 5.89
N VAL A 30 -21.55 18.01 5.76
CA VAL A 30 -21.86 17.34 4.49
C VAL A 30 -23.39 17.25 4.35
N SER A 31 -23.98 18.31 3.80
CA SER A 31 -25.36 18.26 3.32
C SER A 31 -25.38 17.64 1.92
N GLU A 32 -25.39 16.31 1.85
CA GLU A 32 -25.57 15.58 0.59
C GLU A 32 -27.05 15.20 0.41
N LYS A 33 -27.86 16.19 0.02
CA LYS A 33 -29.19 15.95 -0.55
C LYS A 33 -29.01 15.51 -2.01
N VAL A 34 -28.74 14.22 -2.22
CA VAL A 34 -28.81 13.62 -3.57
C VAL A 34 -30.27 13.36 -3.88
N GLU A 35 -30.91 14.34 -4.50
CA GLU A 35 -32.24 14.23 -5.08
C GLU A 35 -32.12 13.38 -6.35
N ALA A 36 -32.33 12.07 -6.19
CA ALA A 36 -32.41 11.12 -7.27
C ALA A 36 -33.64 11.44 -8.15
N ALA A 37 -33.43 12.23 -9.20
CA ALA A 37 -34.39 12.39 -10.28
C ALA A 37 -34.47 11.08 -11.08
N GLN A 38 -35.37 10.19 -10.65
CA GLN A 38 -35.93 9.15 -11.52
C GLN A 38 -36.88 9.85 -12.51
N GLU A 39 -36.42 10.09 -13.73
CA GLU A 39 -37.33 10.34 -14.86
C GLU A 39 -37.70 8.97 -15.47
N GLU A 40 -38.91 8.51 -15.15
CA GLU A 40 -39.65 7.54 -15.95
C GLU A 40 -39.86 8.10 -17.37
N PRO A 41 -39.70 7.30 -18.45
CA PRO A 41 -40.21 7.71 -19.75
C PRO A 41 -41.72 7.49 -19.79
N GLU A 42 -42.50 8.56 -19.68
CA GLU A 42 -43.91 8.54 -20.06
C GLU A 42 -44.03 8.29 -21.58
N GLU A 43 -44.44 7.09 -21.97
CA GLU A 43 -45.01 6.82 -23.29
C GLU A 43 -46.35 7.56 -23.42
N LYS A 44 -46.33 8.73 -24.04
CA LYS A 44 -47.53 9.34 -24.62
C LYS A 44 -47.53 9.14 -26.12
N THR A 45 -48.20 8.07 -26.53
CA THR A 45 -48.65 7.85 -27.91
C THR A 45 -49.72 8.89 -28.23
N SER A 46 -49.35 9.88 -29.04
CA SER A 46 -50.22 10.66 -29.89
C SER A 46 -49.39 10.92 -31.14
N THR A 47 -49.88 10.60 -32.34
CA THR A 47 -50.70 11.58 -33.04
C THR A 47 -51.37 10.99 -34.27
N ILE A 48 -52.58 11.52 -34.48
CA ILE A 48 -53.47 11.42 -35.64
C ILE A 48 -52.79 11.92 -36.92
N VAL A 49 -53.14 11.27 -38.03
CA VAL A 49 -52.62 11.41 -39.39
C VAL A 49 -52.99 12.78 -40.03
N GLN A 50 -51.98 13.39 -40.66
CA GLN A 50 -51.99 14.17 -41.91
C GLN A 50 -52.40 15.65 -41.90
N GLU A 51 -51.36 16.52 -41.88
CA GLU A 51 -51.07 17.62 -42.82
C GLU A 51 -49.83 18.37 -42.28
N GLU A 52 -48.60 18.04 -42.74
CA GLU A 52 -47.36 18.88 -42.71
C GLU A 52 -46.07 18.07 -43.01
N ASP A 53 -45.87 17.61 -44.26
CA ASP A 53 -44.70 16.79 -44.66
C ASP A 53 -43.32 17.51 -44.59
N SER A 54 -43.27 18.79 -44.21
CA SER A 54 -42.01 19.54 -44.10
C SER A 54 -41.51 19.69 -42.66
N SER A 55 -42.38 19.72 -41.65
CA SER A 55 -41.98 19.90 -40.26
C SER A 55 -41.49 18.59 -39.61
N GLU A 56 -41.99 17.42 -40.04
CA GLU A 56 -41.54 16.13 -39.51
C GLU A 56 -40.09 15.78 -39.91
N LEU A 57 -39.70 16.09 -41.15
CA LEU A 57 -38.33 15.85 -41.65
C LEU A 57 -37.31 16.76 -40.96
N GLU A 58 -37.68 18.01 -40.70
CA GLU A 58 -36.83 18.98 -40.00
C GLU A 58 -36.65 18.56 -38.54
N ASN A 59 -37.73 18.15 -37.86
CA ASN A 59 -37.69 17.59 -36.51
C ASN A 59 -36.84 16.32 -36.39
N TYR A 60 -36.89 15.41 -37.38
CA TYR A 60 -36.04 14.23 -37.41
C TYR A 60 -34.55 14.58 -37.56
N SER A 61 -34.23 15.51 -38.47
CA SER A 61 -32.87 16.01 -38.67
C SER A 61 -32.29 16.63 -37.39
N GLU A 62 -33.08 17.46 -36.70
CA GLU A 62 -32.68 18.05 -35.42
C GLU A 62 -32.43 17.00 -34.34
N ASN A 63 -33.28 15.97 -34.24
CA ASN A 63 -33.13 14.90 -33.26
C ASN A 63 -31.88 14.03 -33.53
N VAL A 64 -31.58 13.75 -34.80
CA VAL A 64 -30.35 13.05 -35.20
C VAL A 64 -29.12 13.91 -34.86
N GLN A 65 -29.15 15.21 -35.15
CA GLN A 65 -28.05 16.12 -34.82
C GLN A 65 -27.80 16.22 -33.32
N LYS A 66 -28.86 16.34 -32.51
CA LYS A 66 -28.78 16.31 -31.04
C LYS A 66 -28.14 15.02 -30.54
N ARG A 67 -28.55 13.86 -31.07
CA ARG A 67 -27.98 12.55 -30.70
C ARG A 67 -26.52 12.43 -31.10
N ILE A 68 -26.12 12.90 -32.29
CA ILE A 68 -24.72 12.90 -32.74
C ILE A 68 -23.87 13.78 -31.82
N ASN A 69 -24.36 14.96 -31.44
CA ASN A 69 -23.66 15.85 -30.52
C ASN A 69 -23.51 15.21 -29.14
N GLN A 70 -24.56 14.58 -28.61
CA GLN A 70 -24.51 13.84 -27.34
C GLN A 70 -23.51 12.68 -27.39
N LEU A 71 -23.51 11.89 -28.47
CA LEU A 71 -22.56 10.78 -28.65
C LEU A 71 -21.12 11.30 -28.75
N THR A 72 -20.91 12.42 -29.42
CA THR A 72 -19.58 13.06 -29.55
C THR A 72 -19.09 13.60 -28.21
N ALA A 73 -19.96 14.27 -27.45
CA ALA A 73 -19.66 14.75 -26.10
C ALA A 73 -19.33 13.59 -25.15
N LYS A 74 -20.15 12.53 -25.15
CA LYS A 74 -19.90 11.32 -24.34
C LYS A 74 -18.58 10.65 -24.72
N ARG A 75 -18.27 10.58 -26.01
CA ARG A 75 -16.99 10.01 -26.49
C ARG A 75 -15.81 10.86 -26.03
N LYS A 76 -15.90 12.20 -26.11
CA LYS A 76 -14.85 13.10 -25.65
C LYS A 76 -14.61 12.93 -24.15
N GLN A 77 -15.68 12.93 -23.35
CA GLN A 77 -15.59 12.69 -21.92
C GLN A 77 -14.97 11.32 -21.60
N ALA A 78 -15.38 10.25 -22.30
CA ALA A 78 -14.82 8.92 -22.10
C ALA A 78 -13.33 8.84 -22.48
N LEU A 79 -12.88 9.61 -23.48
CA LEU A 79 -11.46 9.71 -23.85
C LEU A 79 -10.67 10.44 -22.78
N GLU A 80 -11.17 11.57 -22.28
CA GLU A 80 -10.55 12.32 -21.18
C GLU A 80 -10.45 11.48 -19.90
N GLU A 81 -11.51 10.75 -19.57
CA GLU A 81 -11.53 9.84 -18.42
C GLU A 81 -10.55 8.67 -18.60
N ALA A 82 -10.49 8.08 -19.79
CA ALA A 82 -9.53 7.01 -20.10
C ALA A 82 -8.08 7.51 -20.03
N GLU A 83 -7.80 8.72 -20.50
CA GLU A 83 -6.48 9.35 -20.42
C GLU A 83 -6.10 9.66 -18.96
N ALA A 84 -7.04 10.17 -18.17
CA ALA A 84 -6.84 10.40 -16.74
C ALA A 84 -6.57 9.07 -15.97
N ALA A 85 -7.31 8.02 -16.28
CA ALA A 85 -7.10 6.70 -15.67
C ALA A 85 -5.75 6.10 -16.07
N TYR A 86 -5.35 6.23 -17.34
CA TYR A 86 -4.06 5.74 -17.83
C TYR A 86 -2.89 6.48 -17.18
N THR A 87 -2.95 7.81 -17.11
CA THR A 87 -1.91 8.63 -16.47
C THR A 87 -1.79 8.34 -14.97
N TYR A 88 -2.91 8.17 -14.28
CA TYR A 88 -2.92 7.73 -12.88
C TYR A 88 -2.28 6.33 -12.72
N ALA A 89 -2.67 5.36 -13.54
CA ALA A 89 -2.08 4.01 -13.49
C ALA A 89 -0.57 4.04 -13.74
N GLN A 90 -0.12 4.85 -14.70
CA GLN A 90 1.29 5.05 -14.99
C GLN A 90 2.04 5.69 -13.80
N GLN A 91 1.44 6.70 -13.16
CA GLN A 91 2.01 7.34 -11.98
C GLN A 91 2.12 6.35 -10.81
N VAL A 92 1.07 5.58 -10.55
CA VAL A 92 1.07 4.55 -9.50
C VAL A 92 2.13 3.47 -9.79
N GLN A 93 2.29 3.06 -11.04
CA GLN A 93 3.34 2.11 -11.42
C GLN A 93 4.74 2.69 -11.14
N GLN A 94 5.00 3.93 -11.58
CA GLN A 94 6.28 4.60 -11.33
C GLN A 94 6.57 4.74 -9.83
N GLN A 95 5.58 5.15 -9.04
CA GLN A 95 5.72 5.24 -7.58
C GLN A 95 6.02 3.88 -6.95
N ASN A 96 5.36 2.81 -7.40
CA ASN A 96 5.65 1.46 -6.92
C ASN A 96 7.07 1.01 -7.27
N GLU A 97 7.54 1.31 -8.49
CA GLU A 97 8.91 0.99 -8.91
C GLU A 97 9.94 1.78 -8.08
N GLU A 98 9.70 3.07 -7.86
CA GLU A 98 10.55 3.92 -7.02
C GLU A 98 10.58 3.43 -5.57
N MET A 99 9.42 3.10 -4.98
CA MET A 99 9.35 2.55 -3.62
C MET A 99 10.12 1.23 -3.50
N LYS A 100 9.97 0.33 -4.49
CA LYS A 100 10.73 -0.94 -4.52
C LYS A 100 12.23 -0.69 -4.57
N GLN A 101 12.69 0.27 -5.38
CA GLN A 101 14.10 0.65 -5.44
C GLN A 101 14.60 1.24 -4.11
N ARG A 102 13.84 2.15 -3.50
CA ARG A 102 14.20 2.74 -2.20
C ARG A 102 14.30 1.68 -1.10
N ILE A 103 13.37 0.73 -1.05
CA ILE A 103 13.41 -0.38 -0.08
C ILE A 103 14.66 -1.24 -0.31
N ALA A 104 14.95 -1.60 -1.57
CA ALA A 104 16.13 -2.41 -1.89
C ALA A 104 17.44 -1.71 -1.51
N GLN A 105 17.54 -0.39 -1.73
CA GLN A 105 18.69 0.42 -1.32
C GLN A 105 18.82 0.50 0.21
N LEU A 106 17.70 0.69 0.91
CA LEU A 106 17.68 0.72 2.38
C LEU A 106 18.14 -0.61 2.97
N ASP A 107 17.64 -1.73 2.45
CA ASP A 107 18.03 -3.08 2.87
C ASP A 107 19.53 -3.31 2.67
N GLN A 108 20.08 -2.88 1.53
CA GLN A 108 21.52 -2.98 1.26
C GLN A 108 22.36 -2.13 2.21
N GLY A 109 21.94 -0.89 2.46
CA GLY A 109 22.61 0.01 3.41
C GLY A 109 22.60 -0.55 4.83
N TYR A 110 21.45 -1.03 5.30
CA TYR A 110 21.32 -1.62 6.64
C TYR A 110 22.23 -2.85 6.82
N ILE A 111 22.29 -3.74 5.84
CA ILE A 111 23.16 -4.92 5.90
C ILE A 111 24.63 -4.51 5.91
N ALA A 112 25.03 -3.53 5.10
CA ALA A 112 26.41 -3.05 5.04
C ALA A 112 26.85 -2.38 6.36
N GLU A 113 26.02 -1.51 6.92
CA GLU A 113 26.28 -0.85 8.22
C GLU A 113 26.35 -1.88 9.35
N TYR A 114 25.43 -2.86 9.35
CA TYR A 114 25.44 -3.91 10.37
C TYR A 114 26.68 -4.80 10.26
N ASP A 115 27.11 -5.15 9.05
CA ASP A 115 28.35 -5.90 8.79
C ASP A 115 29.57 -5.15 9.36
N GLY A 116 29.67 -3.85 9.06
CA GLY A 116 30.74 -3.00 9.61
C GLY A 116 30.75 -2.95 11.13
N ARG A 117 29.57 -2.85 11.75
CA ARG A 117 29.43 -2.87 13.22
C ARG A 117 29.88 -4.21 13.82
N VAL A 118 29.41 -5.33 13.27
CA VAL A 118 29.76 -6.67 13.77
C VAL A 118 31.26 -6.94 13.58
N GLU A 119 31.87 -6.51 12.48
CA GLU A 119 33.31 -6.63 12.27
C GLU A 119 34.12 -5.78 13.26
N SER A 120 33.68 -4.54 13.51
CA SER A 120 34.31 -3.65 14.49
C SER A 120 34.25 -4.24 15.91
N GLN A 121 33.07 -4.73 16.31
CA GLN A 121 32.88 -5.41 17.59
C GLN A 121 33.69 -6.71 17.69
N ALA A 122 33.78 -7.49 16.61
CA ALA A 122 34.59 -8.71 16.58
C ALA A 122 36.09 -8.40 16.71
N ALA A 123 36.57 -7.32 16.09
CA ALA A 123 37.95 -6.87 16.26
C ALA A 123 38.23 -6.41 17.69
N ALA A 124 37.30 -5.67 18.31
CA ALA A 124 37.40 -5.24 19.69
C ALA A 124 37.40 -6.43 20.67
N ALA A 125 36.50 -7.39 20.49
CA ALA A 125 36.41 -8.58 21.33
C ALA A 125 37.67 -9.47 21.23
N LYS A 126 38.25 -9.59 20.02
CA LYS A 126 39.54 -10.27 19.83
C LYS A 126 40.69 -9.58 20.57
N ARG A 127 40.75 -8.25 20.55
CA ARG A 127 41.74 -7.49 21.32
C ARG A 127 41.55 -7.69 22.81
N MET A 128 40.30 -7.63 23.30
CA MET A 128 39.98 -7.89 24.70
C MET A 128 40.41 -9.29 25.14
N LEU A 129 40.18 -10.31 24.31
CA LEU A 129 40.64 -11.68 24.59
C LEU A 129 42.17 -11.75 24.67
N GLN A 130 42.87 -11.10 23.75
CA GLN A 130 44.33 -11.06 23.73
C GLN A 130 44.90 -10.33 24.95
N GLU A 131 44.36 -9.17 25.29
CA GLU A 131 44.75 -8.42 26.50
C GLU A 131 44.47 -9.22 27.77
N ALA A 132 43.33 -9.91 27.86
CA ALA A 132 43.01 -10.77 29.00
C ALA A 132 43.98 -11.96 29.11
N TYR A 133 44.35 -12.56 27.97
CA TYR A 133 45.34 -13.63 27.90
C TYR A 133 46.72 -13.16 28.37
N ASP A 134 47.18 -12.01 27.88
CA ASP A 134 48.49 -11.45 28.22
C ASP A 134 48.60 -11.05 29.70
N ASN A 135 47.47 -10.63 30.29
CA ASN A 135 47.39 -10.28 31.72
C ASN A 135 47.07 -11.48 32.63
N GLY A 136 46.79 -12.67 32.08
CA GLY A 136 46.37 -13.85 32.84
C GLY A 136 45.01 -13.71 33.52
N ASP A 137 44.15 -12.80 33.04
CA ASP A 137 42.82 -12.53 33.59
C ASP A 137 41.80 -13.52 33.00
N MET A 138 41.63 -14.65 33.68
CA MET A 138 40.76 -15.75 33.23
C MET A 138 39.29 -15.36 33.16
N GLU A 139 38.84 -14.43 34.01
CA GLU A 139 37.45 -13.96 34.00
C GLU A 139 37.17 -13.13 32.75
N LYS A 140 38.05 -12.17 32.43
CA LYS A 140 37.93 -11.42 31.17
C LYS A 140 38.11 -12.28 29.93
N MET A 141 38.95 -13.31 29.99
CA MET A 141 39.06 -14.27 28.88
C MET A 141 37.73 -14.97 28.60
N ALA A 142 37.03 -15.44 29.66
CA ALA A 142 35.73 -16.09 29.51
C ALA A 142 34.67 -15.12 28.95
N GLN A 143 34.63 -13.87 29.45
CA GLN A 143 33.72 -12.84 28.96
C GLN A 143 33.98 -12.49 27.49
N ALA A 144 35.25 -12.32 27.10
CA ALA A 144 35.61 -12.04 25.71
C ALA A 144 35.22 -13.21 24.80
N GLN A 145 35.38 -14.45 25.25
CA GLN A 145 34.97 -15.63 24.51
C GLN A 145 33.44 -15.72 24.36
N GLU A 146 32.67 -15.35 25.38
CA GLU A 146 31.21 -15.25 25.32
C GLU A 146 30.78 -14.22 24.26
N VAL A 147 31.36 -13.02 24.30
CA VAL A 147 31.09 -11.96 23.31
C VAL A 147 31.44 -12.42 21.89
N ILE A 148 32.60 -13.06 21.68
CA ILE A 148 33.00 -13.61 20.39
C ILE A 148 31.98 -14.65 19.89
N SER A 149 31.47 -15.50 20.77
CA SER A 149 30.47 -16.52 20.41
C SER A 149 29.15 -15.91 19.98
N GLY A 150 28.68 -14.86 20.67
CA GLY A 150 27.49 -14.10 20.27
C GLY A 150 27.67 -13.44 18.90
N LEU A 151 28.81 -12.78 18.69
CA LEU A 151 29.15 -12.16 17.41
C LEU A 151 29.26 -13.18 16.26
N ALA A 152 29.70 -14.41 16.53
CA ALA A 152 29.74 -15.46 15.51
C ALA A 152 28.33 -15.84 15.01
N ILE A 153 27.34 -15.87 15.91
CA ILE A 153 25.94 -16.11 15.53
C ILE A 153 25.40 -14.93 14.70
N GLU A 154 25.74 -13.70 15.08
CA GLU A 154 25.35 -12.51 14.32
C GLU A 154 25.95 -12.50 12.91
N LYS A 155 27.23 -12.86 12.76
CA LYS A 155 27.88 -13.02 11.45
C LYS A 155 27.18 -14.06 10.58
N GLU A 156 26.75 -15.20 11.17
CA GLU A 156 26.02 -16.21 10.41
C GLU A 156 24.63 -15.72 9.98
N ARG A 157 23.90 -15.03 10.87
CA ARG A 157 22.60 -14.41 10.51
C ARG A 157 22.76 -13.42 9.36
N LEU A 158 23.79 -12.59 9.41
CA LEU A 158 24.10 -11.62 8.37
C LEU A 158 24.49 -12.31 7.05
N ARG A 159 25.26 -13.40 7.10
CA ARG A 159 25.58 -14.23 5.92
C ARG A 159 24.30 -14.81 5.28
N ILE A 160 23.38 -15.33 6.08
CA ILE A 160 22.08 -15.83 5.61
C ILE A 160 21.27 -14.71 4.96
N GLN A 161 21.25 -13.52 5.56
CA GLN A 161 20.53 -12.35 5.04
C GLN A 161 21.11 -11.87 3.70
N LYS A 162 22.45 -11.75 3.60
CA LYS A 162 23.16 -11.43 2.34
C LYS A 162 22.82 -12.44 1.23
N ASN A 163 22.85 -13.74 1.54
CA ASN A 163 22.47 -14.79 0.59
C ASN A 163 21.00 -14.69 0.16
N ARG A 164 20.09 -14.31 1.07
CA ARG A 164 18.67 -14.10 0.74
C ARG A 164 18.50 -12.92 -0.21
N GLN A 165 19.22 -11.83 0.03
CA GLN A 165 19.20 -10.65 -0.84
C GLN A 165 19.73 -10.97 -2.24
N GLN A 166 20.85 -11.70 -2.34
CA GLN A 166 21.39 -12.16 -3.63
C GLN A 166 20.40 -13.04 -4.39
N ARG A 167 19.76 -14.00 -3.71
CA ARG A 167 18.73 -14.83 -4.35
C ARG A 167 17.49 -14.05 -4.78
N GLN A 168 17.11 -12.99 -4.08
CA GLN A 168 16.00 -12.12 -4.49
C GLN A 168 16.38 -11.25 -5.69
N ALA A 169 17.65 -10.85 -5.81
CA ALA A 169 18.15 -10.13 -6.98
C ALA A 169 18.28 -11.03 -8.23
N GLU A 170 18.58 -12.32 -8.04
CA GLU A 170 18.73 -13.31 -9.12
C GLU A 170 17.42 -14.02 -9.50
N ALA A 171 16.43 -14.04 -8.62
CA ALA A 171 15.13 -14.62 -8.94
C ALA A 171 14.43 -13.76 -9.99
N PRO A 172 14.06 -14.32 -11.16
CA PRO A 172 13.22 -13.60 -12.11
C PRO A 172 11.93 -13.25 -11.38
N ALA A 173 11.50 -11.98 -11.48
CA ALA A 173 10.24 -11.51 -10.93
C ALA A 173 9.12 -12.44 -11.42
N GLN A 174 8.72 -13.40 -10.58
CA GLN A 174 7.52 -14.17 -10.84
C GLN A 174 6.40 -13.13 -10.81
N GLN A 175 5.90 -12.84 -12.01
CA GLN A 175 4.75 -12.01 -12.24
C GLN A 175 3.66 -12.47 -11.27
N GLN A 176 3.31 -11.59 -10.33
CA GLN A 176 2.08 -11.73 -9.57
C GLN A 176 0.96 -11.77 -10.61
N ILE A 177 0.46 -12.97 -10.87
CA ILE A 177 -0.67 -13.20 -11.76
C ILE A 177 -1.82 -12.38 -11.17
N PRO A 178 -2.40 -11.40 -11.91
CA PRO A 178 -3.56 -10.68 -11.42
C PRO A 178 -4.65 -11.70 -11.12
N GLN A 179 -5.08 -11.75 -9.85
CA GLN A 179 -6.22 -12.53 -9.43
C GLN A 179 -7.43 -11.97 -10.20
N GLN A 180 -7.93 -12.73 -11.19
CA GLN A 180 -9.10 -12.35 -11.96
C GLN A 180 -10.25 -12.13 -10.98
N VAL A 181 -10.71 -10.88 -10.92
CA VAL A 181 -11.93 -10.49 -10.24
C VAL A 181 -13.07 -11.23 -10.93
N ALA A 182 -13.71 -12.17 -10.23
CA ALA A 182 -14.89 -12.85 -10.73
C ALA A 182 -16.00 -11.82 -10.97
N GLN A 183 -16.42 -11.64 -12.22
CA GLN A 183 -17.61 -10.86 -12.55
C GLN A 183 -18.84 -11.54 -11.93
N PRO A 184 -19.74 -10.81 -11.26
CA PRO A 184 -21.01 -11.35 -10.83
C PRO A 184 -21.86 -11.70 -12.05
N GLN A 185 -22.28 -12.96 -12.09
CA GLN A 185 -23.15 -13.54 -13.10
C GLN A 185 -24.51 -12.82 -13.05
N GLN A 186 -24.89 -12.16 -14.14
CA GLN A 186 -26.24 -11.61 -14.31
C GLN A 186 -27.24 -12.76 -14.25
N GLN A 187 -28.11 -12.69 -13.24
CA GLN A 187 -29.24 -13.59 -13.06
C GLN A 187 -30.29 -13.22 -14.12
N GLU A 188 -30.44 -14.06 -15.13
CA GLU A 188 -31.54 -13.95 -16.11
C GLU A 188 -32.87 -13.97 -15.35
N LEU A 189 -33.62 -12.88 -15.46
CA LEU A 189 -35.00 -12.80 -15.00
C LEU A 189 -35.86 -13.66 -15.92
N ASP A 190 -36.56 -14.61 -15.30
CA ASP A 190 -37.46 -15.57 -15.91
C ASP A 190 -38.61 -14.84 -16.66
N PRO A 191 -38.84 -15.07 -17.96
CA PRO A 191 -39.93 -14.43 -18.67
C PRO A 191 -41.19 -15.27 -18.53
N LYS A 192 -41.91 -15.11 -17.42
CA LYS A 192 -43.35 -15.45 -17.33
C LYS A 192 -43.99 -14.93 -16.05
N LEU A 193 -44.64 -13.77 -16.16
CA LEU A 193 -45.91 -13.47 -15.50
C LEU A 193 -46.65 -12.42 -16.33
#